data_AF-A0A830G947-F1
#
_entry.id   AF-A0A830G947-F1
#
_cell.length_a   1.000
_cell.length_b   1.000
_cell.length_c   1.000
_cell.angle_alpha   90.00
_cell.angle_beta   90.00
_cell.angle_gamma   90.00
#
_symmetry.space_group_name_H-M   'P 1'
#
loop_
_entity.id
_entity.type
_entity.pdbx_description
1 polymer ?
#
loop_
_entity_poly.entity_id
_entity_poly.type
_entity_poly.pdbx_seq_one_letter_code
_entity_poly.pdbx_strand_id
1 'polypeptide(L)'
;MNSDFENGSFWAYPIQAGNNHKQYRDLGIRDAFDGHIDGGYANWDYEQLLSVDPDAIVFQYGLTHVSTAEFEAEIERMRDDPVGGQLRAVQNDRLYRGGGSYQGPIVNLFQTEATARQFYPDAFGEWNGLDTLASDSLTLFDRQRVADIVTEGA
;
A
#
# COMPACT_ATOMS: atom_id res chain seq x y z
N MET A 1 10.10 4.41 -5.60
CA MET A 1 9.72 4.61 -4.18
C MET A 1 10.60 5.72 -3.66
N ASN A 2 10.14 6.50 -2.69
CA ASN A 2 10.93 7.63 -2.17
C ASN A 2 11.81 7.24 -0.98
N SER A 3 11.90 5.96 -0.65
CA SER A 3 12.72 5.42 0.44
C SER A 3 14.08 4.97 -0.06
N ASP A 4 15.09 5.07 0.80
CA ASP A 4 16.44 4.56 0.60
C ASP A 4 16.63 3.34 1.51
N PHE A 5 16.55 2.15 0.91
CA PHE A 5 16.61 0.88 1.65
C PHE A 5 18.04 0.51 2.06
N GLU A 6 19.05 1.07 1.39
CA GLU A 6 20.46 0.82 1.68
C GLU A 6 20.92 1.61 2.90
N ASN A 7 20.52 2.88 3.00
CA ASN A 7 20.83 3.73 4.14
C ASN A 7 19.74 3.71 5.23
N GLY A 8 18.68 2.93 5.03
CA GLY A 8 17.58 2.79 5.97
C GLY A 8 16.84 4.12 6.23
N SER A 9 16.42 4.83 5.18
CA SER A 9 15.66 6.08 5.30
C SER A 9 14.30 5.95 4.62
N PHE A 10 13.24 6.09 5.41
CA PHE A 10 11.86 5.88 5.00
C PHE A 10 11.02 7.11 5.29
N TRP A 11 10.27 7.57 4.28
CA TRP A 11 9.22 8.57 4.52
C TRP A 11 7.97 7.88 5.07
N ALA A 12 7.75 8.00 6.37
CA ALA A 12 6.58 7.48 7.05
C ALA A 12 5.45 8.52 7.08
N TYR A 13 4.24 8.09 6.76
CA TYR A 13 3.07 8.97 6.65
C TYR A 13 1.93 8.38 7.49
N PRO A 14 1.44 9.09 8.51
CA PRO A 14 0.17 8.75 9.13
C PRO A 14 -0.97 8.77 8.11
N ILE A 15 -1.99 7.94 8.31
CA ILE A 15 -3.22 7.90 7.52
C ILE A 15 -4.00 9.21 7.74
N GLN A 16 -3.67 10.20 6.91
CA GLN A 16 -4.33 11.50 6.89
C GLN A 16 -5.65 11.50 6.14
N ALA A 17 -6.42 12.59 6.29
CA ALA A 17 -7.57 12.95 5.46
C ALA A 17 -7.18 13.25 3.98
N GLY A 18 -8.18 13.49 3.13
CA GLY A 18 -7.96 13.81 1.71
C GLY A 18 -7.79 12.58 0.81
N ASN A 19 -7.37 12.81 -0.44
CA ASN A 19 -7.40 11.76 -1.45
C ASN A 19 -6.31 10.70 -1.22
N ASN A 20 -5.09 11.08 -0.86
CA ASN A 20 -3.93 10.18 -0.83
C ASN A 20 -4.15 8.83 -0.10
N HIS A 21 -4.84 8.87 1.04
CA HIS A 21 -5.08 7.69 1.88
C HIS A 21 -6.56 7.26 1.92
N LYS A 22 -7.38 7.72 0.98
CA LYS A 22 -8.84 7.50 1.02
C LYS A 22 -9.18 6.01 1.11
N GLN A 23 -8.54 5.18 0.30
CA GLN A 23 -8.74 3.73 0.27
C GLN A 23 -8.46 3.05 1.61
N TYR A 24 -7.41 3.48 2.33
CA TYR A 24 -7.10 2.90 3.63
C TYR A 24 -8.14 3.28 4.67
N ARG A 25 -8.63 4.52 4.64
CA ARG A 25 -9.71 5.00 5.51
C ARG A 25 -11.05 4.32 5.22
N ASP A 26 -11.43 4.21 3.94
CA ASP A 26 -12.69 3.58 3.52
C ASP A 26 -12.74 2.11 3.93
N LEU A 27 -11.59 1.43 3.92
CA LEU A 27 -11.43 0.03 4.32
C LEU A 27 -11.17 -0.16 5.82
N GLY A 28 -11.23 0.92 6.61
CA GLY A 28 -11.07 0.87 8.06
C GLY A 28 -9.69 0.39 8.54
N ILE A 29 -8.64 0.56 7.72
CA ILE A 29 -7.28 0.18 8.10
C ILE A 29 -6.80 1.11 9.21
N ARG A 30 -6.33 0.52 10.31
CA ARG A 30 -5.77 1.24 11.45
C ARG A 30 -4.35 1.70 11.12
N ASP A 31 -4.09 2.96 11.40
CA ASP A 31 -2.77 3.55 11.27
C ASP A 31 -1.86 3.11 12.43
N ALA A 32 -0.71 2.53 12.08
CA ALA A 32 0.31 2.16 13.06
C ALA A 32 1.13 3.37 13.52
N PHE A 33 1.22 4.42 12.72
CA PHE A 33 2.00 5.62 13.03
C PHE A 33 1.19 6.69 13.79
N ASP A 34 -0.11 6.46 14.00
CA ASP A 34 -0.97 7.38 14.74
C ASP A 34 -0.47 7.58 16.17
N GLY A 35 -0.33 8.84 16.58
CA GLY A 35 0.27 9.21 17.87
C GLY A 35 1.79 9.04 17.98
N HIS A 36 2.47 8.51 16.95
CA HIS A 36 3.93 8.40 16.90
C HIS A 36 4.62 9.47 16.04
N ILE A 37 3.90 10.03 15.06
CA ILE A 37 4.40 11.09 14.18
C ILE A 37 3.60 12.37 14.41
N ASP A 38 4.29 13.42 14.83
CA ASP A 38 3.72 14.77 14.88
C ASP A 38 3.64 15.37 13.46
N GLY A 39 2.42 15.60 12.97
CA GLY A 39 2.19 16.25 11.68
C GLY A 39 1.92 15.28 10.53
N GLY A 40 2.33 15.67 9.32
CA GLY A 40 1.93 14.98 8.08
C GLY A 40 2.91 13.92 7.57
N TYR A 41 4.12 13.84 8.10
CA TYR A 41 5.11 12.83 7.73
C TYR A 41 6.33 12.93 8.65
N ALA A 42 7.14 11.88 8.66
CA ALA A 42 8.47 11.87 9.22
C ALA A 42 9.44 11.14 8.29
N ASN A 43 10.73 11.43 8.43
CA ASN A 43 11.79 10.61 7.86
C ASN A 43 12.33 9.71 8.97
N TRP A 44 12.13 8.40 8.83
CA TRP A 44 12.43 7.41 9.85
C TRP A 44 13.45 6.38 9.37
N ASP A 45 14.21 5.85 10.31
CA ASP A 45 15.09 4.70 10.09
C ASP A 45 14.42 3.35 10.44
N TYR A 46 15.16 2.26 10.25
CA TYR A 46 14.68 0.90 10.56
C TYR A 46 14.38 0.74 12.05
N GLU A 47 15.19 1.31 12.94
CA GLU A 47 15.01 1.25 14.39
C GLU A 47 13.72 1.95 14.82
N GLN A 48 13.42 3.11 14.24
CA GLN A 48 12.17 3.83 14.47
C GLN A 48 10.97 3.03 13.93
N LEU A 49 11.07 2.45 12.74
CA LEU A 49 10.04 1.54 12.21
C LEU A 49 9.83 0.34 13.15
N LEU A 50 10.90 -0.27 13.67
CA LEU A 50 10.85 -1.41 14.58
C LEU A 50 10.30 -1.04 15.96
N SER A 51 10.42 0.21 16.39
CA SER A 51 9.83 0.66 17.65
C SER A 51 8.29 0.70 17.63
N VAL A 52 7.70 0.96 16.46
CA VAL A 52 6.25 0.89 16.21
C VAL A 52 5.82 -0.50 15.76
N ASP A 53 6.67 -1.14 14.95
CA ASP A 53 6.56 -2.48 14.41
C ASP A 53 5.20 -2.77 13.73
N PRO A 54 4.87 -2.10 12.61
CA PRO A 54 3.58 -2.26 11.95
C PRO A 54 3.37 -3.69 11.42
N ASP A 55 2.12 -4.16 11.45
CA ASP A 55 1.74 -5.49 10.91
C ASP A 55 1.90 -5.59 9.39
N ALA A 56 1.83 -4.46 8.69
CA ALA A 56 2.04 -4.35 7.25
C ALA A 56 2.63 -2.99 6.91
N ILE A 57 3.49 -2.93 5.90
CA ILE A 57 4.04 -1.67 5.37
C ILE A 57 3.58 -1.49 3.93
N VAL A 58 3.05 -0.31 3.63
CA VAL A 58 2.63 0.06 2.27
C VAL A 58 3.52 1.15 1.73
N PHE A 59 4.22 0.87 0.65
CA PHE A 59 5.13 1.81 0.01
C PHE A 59 4.37 2.68 -0.97
N GLN A 60 4.14 3.94 -0.57
CA GLN A 60 3.43 4.93 -1.38
C GLN A 60 4.06 5.05 -2.79
N TYR A 61 3.20 5.24 -3.80
CA TYR A 61 3.57 5.29 -5.21
C TYR A 61 4.17 4.00 -5.81
N GLY A 62 4.23 2.91 -5.05
CA GLY A 62 4.75 1.62 -5.51
C GLY A 62 4.02 1.06 -6.73
N LEU A 63 2.73 1.33 -6.90
CA LEU A 63 1.95 0.89 -8.07
C LEU A 63 2.05 1.83 -9.28
N THR A 64 2.60 3.04 -9.11
CA THR A 64 2.58 4.08 -10.15
C THR A 64 3.95 4.47 -10.69
N HIS A 65 5.01 4.30 -9.89
CA HIS A 65 6.36 4.77 -10.23
C HIS A 65 7.43 3.66 -10.17
N VAL A 66 7.05 2.43 -9.84
CA VAL A 66 7.99 1.31 -9.64
C VAL A 66 7.43 0.05 -10.27
N SER A 67 8.26 -0.66 -11.03
CA SER A 67 7.92 -1.98 -11.56
C SER A 67 7.86 -3.02 -10.44
N THR A 68 7.25 -4.19 -10.69
CA THR A 68 7.28 -5.30 -9.72
C THR A 68 8.72 -5.72 -9.40
N ALA A 69 9.58 -5.84 -10.40
CA ALA A 69 10.95 -6.32 -10.21
C ALA A 69 11.81 -5.34 -9.38
N GLU A 70 11.69 -4.03 -9.64
CA GLU A 70 12.37 -3.01 -8.82
C GLU A 70 11.87 -3.01 -7.38
N PHE A 71 10.56 -3.20 -7.17
CA PHE A 71 10.00 -3.29 -5.82
C PHE A 71 10.56 -4.48 -5.06
N GLU A 72 10.53 -5.68 -5.65
CA GLU A 72 11.05 -6.90 -5.02
C GLU A 72 12.55 -6.78 -4.69
N ALA A 73 13.34 -6.13 -5.54
CA ALA A 73 14.76 -5.91 -5.26
C ALA A 73 14.99 -5.06 -4.00
N GLU A 74 14.19 -4.01 -3.80
CA GLU A 74 14.27 -3.17 -2.59
C GLU A 74 13.73 -3.88 -1.34
N ILE A 75 12.66 -4.67 -1.49
CA ILE A 75 12.15 -5.51 -0.40
C ILE A 75 13.20 -6.55 0.04
N GLU A 76 13.95 -7.12 -0.89
CA GLU A 76 15.02 -8.05 -0.54
C GLU A 76 16.12 -7.38 0.27
N ARG A 77 16.47 -6.12 -0.03
CA ARG A 77 17.39 -5.33 0.81
C ARG A 77 16.86 -5.15 2.23
N MET A 78 15.56 -4.90 2.39
CA MET A 78 14.93 -4.79 3.71
C MET A 78 14.93 -6.13 4.46
N ARG A 79 14.77 -7.26 3.76
CA ARG A 79 14.84 -8.61 4.35
C ARG A 79 16.26 -8.96 4.81
N ASP A 80 17.27 -8.57 4.04
CA ASP A 80 18.69 -8.80 4.34
C ASP A 80 19.25 -7.84 5.41
N ASP A 81 18.58 -6.72 5.67
CA ASP A 81 18.99 -5.76 6.70
C ASP A 81 18.85 -6.36 8.12
N PRO A 82 19.86 -6.20 9.00
CA PRO A 82 19.82 -6.75 10.36
C PRO A 82 18.65 -6.27 11.22
N VAL A 83 18.12 -5.07 10.99
CA VAL A 83 16.99 -4.50 11.72
C VAL A 83 15.71 -4.64 10.90
N GLY A 84 15.78 -4.35 9.60
CA GLY A 84 14.66 -4.49 8.66
C GLY A 84 14.05 -5.90 8.68
N GLY A 85 14.87 -6.95 8.66
CA GLY A 85 14.43 -8.35 8.72
C GLY A 85 13.71 -8.73 10.03
N GLN A 86 13.79 -7.90 11.08
CA GLN A 86 13.10 -8.13 12.35
C GLN A 86 11.66 -7.60 12.37
N LEU A 87 11.28 -6.73 11.43
CA LEU A 87 9.94 -6.15 11.36
C LEU A 87 8.86 -7.24 11.16
N ARG A 88 7.75 -7.15 11.89
CA ARG A 88 6.59 -8.06 11.71
C ARG A 88 6.08 -8.05 10.28
N ALA A 89 6.02 -6.88 9.64
CA ALA A 89 5.60 -6.78 8.24
C ALA A 89 6.53 -7.58 7.30
N VAL A 90 7.84 -7.64 7.59
CA VAL A 90 8.81 -8.38 6.80
C VAL A 90 8.69 -9.87 7.05
N GLN A 91 8.63 -10.29 8.32
CA GLN A 91 8.50 -11.70 8.72
C GLN A 91 7.22 -12.36 8.23
N ASN A 92 6.14 -11.59 8.12
CA ASN A 92 4.84 -12.09 7.67
C ASN A 92 4.57 -11.83 6.17
N ASP A 93 5.56 -11.33 5.43
CA ASP A 93 5.46 -10.99 4.01
C ASP A 93 4.30 -10.02 3.67
N ARG A 94 4.10 -9.02 4.53
CA ARG A 94 3.06 -7.99 4.42
C ARG A 94 3.63 -6.65 3.99
N LEU A 95 4.39 -6.68 2.89
CA LEU A 95 5.06 -5.53 2.28
C LEU A 95 4.41 -5.25 0.94
N TYR A 96 3.72 -4.12 0.83
CA TYR A 96 2.82 -3.88 -0.31
C TYR A 96 3.19 -2.64 -1.10
N ARG A 97 3.02 -2.74 -2.42
CA ARG A 97 3.01 -1.58 -3.30
C ARG A 97 1.71 -0.79 -3.08
N GLY A 98 1.85 0.47 -2.69
CA GLY A 98 0.75 1.40 -2.52
C GLY A 98 0.40 2.16 -3.80
N GLY A 99 -0.83 2.66 -3.83
CA GLY A 99 -1.30 3.58 -4.88
C GLY A 99 -0.60 4.93 -4.90
N GLY A 100 -0.95 5.75 -5.89
CA GLY A 100 -0.57 7.15 -5.96
C GLY A 100 -1.49 8.06 -5.15
N SER A 101 -1.00 9.26 -4.85
CA SER A 101 -1.74 10.28 -4.10
C SER A 101 -2.86 10.94 -4.91
N TYR A 102 -2.67 11.07 -6.23
CA TYR A 102 -3.62 11.65 -7.16
C TYR A 102 -4.60 10.59 -7.68
N GLN A 103 -5.60 10.28 -6.87
CA GLN A 103 -6.66 9.36 -7.25
C GLN A 103 -7.94 10.10 -7.63
N GLY A 104 -8.25 10.12 -8.92
CA GLY A 104 -9.60 10.44 -9.42
C GLY A 104 -10.59 9.31 -9.13
N PRO A 105 -11.88 9.46 -9.46
CA PRO A 105 -12.92 8.49 -9.10
C PRO A 105 -12.64 7.09 -9.66
N ILE A 106 -12.13 6.98 -10.89
CA ILE A 106 -11.79 5.68 -11.50
C ILE A 106 -10.57 5.06 -10.81
N VAL A 107 -9.49 5.82 -10.65
CA VAL A 107 -8.25 5.32 -10.03
C VAL A 107 -8.51 4.88 -8.59
N ASN A 108 -9.34 5.62 -7.83
CA ASN A 108 -9.68 5.27 -6.46
C ASN A 108 -10.39 3.91 -6.35
N LEU A 109 -11.25 3.54 -7.30
CA LEU A 109 -11.89 2.22 -7.31
C LEU A 109 -10.85 1.09 -7.38
N PHE A 110 -9.91 1.18 -8.32
CA PHE A 110 -8.85 0.17 -8.47
C PHE A 110 -7.87 0.15 -7.29
N GLN A 111 -7.49 1.32 -6.75
CA GLN A 111 -6.63 1.38 -5.56
C GLN A 111 -7.32 0.81 -4.32
N THR A 112 -8.63 0.99 -4.20
CA THR A 112 -9.43 0.40 -3.12
C THR A 112 -9.51 -1.12 -3.27
N GLU A 113 -9.73 -1.64 -4.48
CA GLU A 113 -9.73 -3.09 -4.71
C GLU A 113 -8.37 -3.73 -4.46
N ALA A 114 -7.28 -3.10 -4.92
CA ALA A 114 -5.92 -3.57 -4.62
C ALA A 114 -5.66 -3.60 -3.11
N THR A 115 -6.04 -2.53 -2.40
CA THR A 115 -5.86 -2.46 -0.93
C THR A 115 -6.70 -3.51 -0.21
N ALA A 116 -7.93 -3.76 -0.64
CA ALA A 116 -8.80 -4.76 -0.02
C ALA A 116 -8.21 -6.17 -0.17
N ARG A 117 -7.65 -6.51 -1.33
CA ARG A 117 -6.95 -7.80 -1.54
C ARG A 117 -5.66 -7.91 -0.72
N GLN A 118 -4.90 -6.82 -0.60
CA GLN A 118 -3.68 -6.78 0.22
C GLN A 118 -3.95 -7.01 1.71
N PHE A 119 -5.02 -6.40 2.25
CA PHE A 119 -5.28 -6.41 3.70
C PHE A 119 -6.31 -7.45 4.15
N TYR A 120 -7.20 -7.90 3.25
CA TYR A 120 -8.27 -8.84 3.55
C TYR A 120 -8.37 -9.94 2.48
N PRO A 121 -7.29 -10.70 2.23
CA PRO A 121 -7.25 -11.71 1.17
C PRO A 121 -8.30 -12.82 1.36
N ASP A 122 -8.66 -13.16 2.59
CA ASP A 122 -9.70 -14.16 2.88
C ASP A 122 -11.09 -13.73 2.38
N ALA A 123 -11.34 -12.42 2.30
CA ALA A 123 -12.62 -11.86 1.87
C ALA A 123 -12.63 -11.45 0.39
N PHE A 124 -11.50 -10.99 -0.15
CA PHE A 124 -11.42 -10.43 -1.52
C PHE A 124 -10.52 -11.22 -2.47
N GLY A 125 -9.96 -12.34 -2.03
CA GLY A 125 -9.04 -13.18 -2.79
C GLY A 125 -7.58 -12.80 -2.57
N GLU A 126 -6.69 -13.76 -2.86
CA GLU A 126 -5.25 -13.61 -2.68
C GLU A 126 -4.68 -12.43 -3.48
N TRP A 127 -3.64 -11.80 -2.91
CA TRP A 127 -2.88 -10.75 -3.55
C TRP A 127 -1.56 -11.29 -4.08
N ASN A 128 -1.42 -11.31 -5.41
CA ASN A 128 -0.20 -11.69 -6.14
C ASN A 128 0.19 -10.59 -7.14
N GLY A 129 -0.10 -9.32 -6.80
CA GLY A 129 0.10 -8.17 -7.68
C GLY A 129 -1.13 -7.82 -8.54
N LEU A 130 -0.98 -6.82 -9.40
CA LEU A 130 -2.07 -6.23 -10.17
C LEU A 130 -2.81 -7.23 -11.08
N ASP A 131 -2.14 -8.28 -11.55
CA ASP A 131 -2.76 -9.32 -12.39
C ASP A 131 -3.90 -10.04 -11.65
N THR A 132 -3.89 -10.06 -10.32
CA THR A 132 -5.01 -10.60 -9.52
C THR A 132 -6.31 -9.80 -9.69
N LEU A 133 -6.23 -8.54 -10.11
CA LEU A 133 -7.41 -7.72 -10.41
C LEU A 133 -8.09 -8.13 -11.72
N ALA A 134 -7.42 -8.91 -12.57
CA ALA A 134 -8.00 -9.45 -13.79
C ALA A 134 -8.68 -10.82 -13.58
N SER A 135 -8.50 -11.44 -12.42
CA SER A 135 -9.16 -12.69 -12.05
C SER A 135 -10.66 -12.46 -11.81
N ASP A 136 -11.49 -13.44 -12.18
CA ASP A 136 -12.94 -13.50 -11.89
C ASP A 136 -13.28 -13.60 -10.38
N SER A 137 -12.29 -13.47 -9.51
CA SER A 137 -12.48 -13.33 -8.06
C SER A 137 -13.25 -12.04 -7.72
N LEU A 138 -13.79 -11.97 -6.50
CA LEU A 138 -14.64 -10.88 -6.03
C LEU A 138 -14.11 -9.49 -6.42
N THR A 139 -14.89 -8.80 -7.24
CA THR A 139 -14.61 -7.44 -7.69
C THR A 139 -15.32 -6.48 -6.74
N LEU A 140 -14.67 -5.41 -6.29
CA LEU A 140 -15.30 -4.48 -5.36
C LEU A 140 -16.36 -3.62 -6.03
N PHE A 141 -16.28 -3.49 -7.35
CA PHE A 141 -17.19 -2.72 -8.16
C PHE A 141 -17.43 -3.43 -9.49
N ASP A 142 -18.52 -3.05 -10.15
CA ASP A 142 -18.88 -3.52 -11.47
C ASP A 142 -18.09 -2.72 -12.53
N ARG A 143 -17.09 -3.37 -13.13
CA ARG A 143 -16.21 -2.76 -14.14
C ARG A 143 -16.99 -2.36 -15.40
N GLN A 144 -17.99 -3.14 -15.81
CA GLN A 144 -18.79 -2.85 -17.00
C GLN A 144 -19.69 -1.64 -16.74
N ARG A 145 -20.36 -1.60 -15.60
CA ARG A 145 -21.17 -0.44 -15.22
C ARG A 145 -20.35 0.85 -15.16
N VAL A 146 -19.11 0.78 -14.65
CA VAL A 146 -18.21 1.95 -14.66
C VAL A 146 -17.83 2.34 -16.09
N ALA A 147 -17.53 1.37 -16.96
CA ALA A 147 -17.26 1.61 -18.37
C ALA A 147 -18.45 2.30 -19.05
N ASP A 148 -19.67 1.79 -18.86
CA ASP A 148 -20.90 2.33 -19.43
C ASP A 148 -21.13 3.80 -19.00
N ILE A 149 -20.94 4.10 -17.71
CA ILE A 149 -21.05 5.49 -17.20
C ILE A 149 -20.03 6.41 -17.88
N VAL A 150 -18.80 5.93 -18.12
CA VAL A 150 -17.73 6.73 -18.74
C VAL A 150 -17.99 6.93 -20.24
N THR A 151 -18.50 5.93 -20.94
CA THR A 151 -18.67 5.98 -22.41
C THR A 151 -20.01 6.53 -22.85
N GLU A 152 -21.08 6.29 -22.09
CA GLU A 152 -22.46 6.60 -22.50
C GLU A 152 -23.07 7.79 -21.74
N GLY A 153 -22.44 8.22 -20.64
CA GLY A 153 -23.03 9.21 -19.73
C GLY A 153 -24.15 8.60 -18.88
N ALA A 154 -24.26 9.06 -17.63
CA ALA A 154 -25.25 8.56 -16.68
C ALA A 154 -26.69 8.97 -17.04
#